data_AF-A0AAV7W5R9-F1
#
_entry.id   AF-A0AAV7W5R9-F1
#
_cell.length_a   1.000
_cell.length_b   1.000
_cell.length_c   1.000
_cell.angle_alpha   90.00
_cell.angle_beta   90.00
_cell.angle_gamma   90.00
#
_symmetry.space_group_name_H-M   'P 1'
#
loop_
_entity.id
_entity.type
_entity.pdbx_description
1 polymer ?
#
loop_
_entity_poly.entity_id
_entity_poly.type
_entity_poly.pdbx_seq_one_letter_code
_entity_poly.pdbx_strand_id
1 'polypeptide(L)'
;MTAQQVVGVLFESSSDHDYETDSASEAEEEVQDSGTEFSVRQESSDNEDTLSADEGPVLQGDTGVPMVQQPEAERLPTRRPDTWFAPNMEQPQLPAFTGFPGCRVNTENFLPVNFFELFMDNIFLEEIVEQTNLYAEQYLRDNADRLRPYSRATRWIPTNLEELKKLLCLTFLMGLIRKPSLSSYWSTSPFMATAIFPAIMSRNRYELLLRMLHFVDNALALPQDHTDSDCFFKIRPVVDHLVDRFSEIYVPGKEISVEESLVLFKGRLVFRQYIPSKRAQYGIKMYMLSESSTAYVYNFRVYTGRDSNIDRPGCPPTFGVSEKIVWELGRFLQWSSVVQGVGQSGHRCFCHNPL
;
A
#
# COMPACT_ATOMS: atom_id res chain seq x y z
N MET A 1 7.49 11.40 -28.99
CA MET A 1 7.03 11.82 -27.65
C MET A 1 8.25 11.96 -26.77
N THR A 2 8.54 13.16 -26.26
CA THR A 2 9.73 13.45 -25.42
C THR A 2 9.48 13.05 -23.96
N ALA A 3 10.53 13.11 -23.12
CA ALA A 3 10.42 12.95 -21.68
C ALA A 3 9.40 13.93 -21.06
N GLN A 4 9.53 15.22 -21.40
CA GLN A 4 8.60 16.27 -20.99
C GLN A 4 7.18 16.01 -21.48
N GLN A 5 6.98 15.47 -22.70
CA GLN A 5 5.64 15.14 -23.18
C GLN A 5 4.98 13.96 -22.42
N VAL A 6 5.74 12.98 -21.93
CA VAL A 6 5.19 11.90 -21.08
C VAL A 6 4.94 12.38 -19.66
N VAL A 7 5.83 13.22 -19.10
CA VAL A 7 5.57 13.88 -17.81
C VAL A 7 4.33 14.76 -17.91
N GLY A 8 4.21 15.62 -18.93
CA GLY A 8 3.04 16.48 -19.14
C GLY A 8 1.73 15.69 -19.30
N VAL A 9 1.69 14.68 -20.17
CA VAL A 9 0.51 13.79 -20.33
C VAL A 9 0.05 13.13 -19.02
N LEU A 10 0.94 12.99 -18.03
CA LEU A 10 0.63 12.40 -16.72
C LEU A 10 0.55 13.41 -15.55
N PHE A 11 1.10 14.62 -15.68
CA PHE A 11 1.37 15.53 -14.56
C PHE A 11 1.37 17.05 -14.85
N GLU A 12 1.33 17.50 -16.11
CA GLU A 12 1.38 18.94 -16.45
C GLU A 12 0.46 19.30 -17.63
N SER A 13 -0.44 20.25 -17.40
CA SER A 13 -1.22 20.90 -18.47
C SER A 13 -1.28 22.41 -18.23
N SER A 14 -1.11 23.21 -19.29
CA SER A 14 -1.12 24.69 -19.31
C SER A 14 0.17 25.40 -18.86
N SER A 15 1.19 25.37 -19.71
CA SER A 15 1.88 26.61 -20.11
C SER A 15 2.42 26.48 -21.54
N ASP A 16 2.07 27.41 -22.43
CA ASP A 16 2.67 27.52 -23.76
C ASP A 16 4.12 27.97 -23.66
N HIS A 17 5.05 27.31 -24.38
CA HIS A 17 6.29 27.93 -24.85
C HIS A 17 6.81 27.23 -26.12
N ASP A 18 7.34 28.04 -27.03
CA ASP A 18 7.76 27.63 -28.37
C ASP A 18 9.10 26.88 -28.37
N TYR A 19 9.24 25.93 -29.29
CA TYR A 19 10.45 25.13 -29.46
C TYR A 19 11.40 25.78 -30.49
N GLU A 20 12.22 26.74 -30.08
CA GLU A 20 13.47 26.99 -30.79
C GLU A 20 14.46 25.85 -30.47
N THR A 21 15.16 25.38 -31.50
CA THR A 21 16.09 24.25 -31.43
C THR A 21 17.45 24.70 -31.93
N ASP A 22 18.50 24.62 -31.11
CA ASP A 22 19.81 24.31 -31.70
C ASP A 22 20.77 23.53 -30.79
N SER A 23 21.54 22.73 -31.52
CA SER A 23 22.68 21.85 -31.25
C SER A 23 23.65 22.22 -30.12
N ALA A 24 24.04 21.19 -29.35
CA ALA A 24 25.35 21.09 -28.71
C ALA A 24 25.85 19.63 -28.79
N SER A 25 27.16 19.42 -29.01
CA SER A 25 27.74 18.13 -29.37
C SER A 25 28.55 17.45 -28.25
N GLU A 26 28.50 16.12 -28.26
CA GLU A 26 29.54 15.15 -27.85
C GLU A 26 30.66 15.58 -26.89
N ALA A 27 30.70 14.96 -25.70
CA ALA A 27 31.78 14.03 -25.32
C ALA A 27 31.47 13.33 -23.97
N GLU A 28 31.52 12.00 -23.93
CA GLU A 28 31.64 11.21 -22.69
C GLU A 28 33.00 10.48 -22.71
N GLU A 29 33.76 10.52 -21.61
CA GLU A 29 34.92 9.63 -21.41
C GLU A 29 34.46 8.34 -20.72
N GLU A 30 34.76 7.19 -21.33
CA GLU A 30 34.51 5.88 -20.69
C GLU A 30 35.49 5.64 -19.52
N VAL A 31 34.96 5.16 -18.39
CA VAL A 31 35.73 4.41 -17.41
C VAL A 31 35.01 3.10 -17.13
N GLN A 32 35.60 2.00 -17.60
CA GLN A 32 35.16 0.65 -17.26
C GLN A 32 35.60 0.31 -15.83
N ASP A 33 34.70 -0.27 -15.03
CA ASP A 33 35.06 -1.07 -13.85
C ASP A 33 34.16 -2.30 -13.76
N SER A 34 34.75 -3.42 -13.33
CA SER A 34 34.14 -4.76 -13.35
C SER A 34 33.80 -5.22 -11.94
N GLY A 35 32.51 -5.38 -11.63
CA GLY A 35 32.06 -5.56 -10.23
C GLY A 35 30.83 -6.43 -10.03
N THR A 36 30.96 -7.74 -10.25
CA THR A 36 30.11 -8.84 -9.73
C THR A 36 28.58 -8.77 -9.91
N GLU A 37 28.01 -9.74 -10.62
CA GLU A 37 26.57 -9.88 -10.84
C GLU A 37 25.77 -10.26 -9.58
N PHE A 38 24.56 -9.71 -9.44
CA PHE A 38 23.52 -10.30 -8.59
C PHE A 38 22.47 -10.99 -9.48
N SER A 39 22.72 -12.27 -9.77
CA SER A 39 21.84 -13.07 -10.63
C SER A 39 20.61 -13.55 -9.85
N VAL A 40 19.41 -13.25 -10.37
CA VAL A 40 18.17 -13.92 -9.97
C VAL A 40 17.71 -14.78 -11.15
N ARG A 41 17.89 -16.10 -11.02
CA ARG A 41 17.33 -17.10 -11.93
C ARG A 41 16.56 -18.16 -11.17
N GLN A 42 15.41 -18.48 -11.73
CA GLN A 42 14.63 -19.70 -11.57
C GLN A 42 14.19 -20.05 -13.01
N GLU A 43 14.12 -21.30 -13.47
CA GLU A 43 14.09 -22.60 -12.76
C GLU A 43 14.86 -23.66 -13.57
N SER A 44 15.37 -24.72 -12.92
CA SER A 44 15.49 -26.09 -13.48
C SER A 44 15.78 -27.10 -12.35
N SER A 45 15.66 -28.39 -12.64
CA SER A 45 15.75 -29.51 -11.67
C SER A 45 17.15 -30.16 -11.63
N ASP A 46 17.31 -31.09 -10.69
CA ASP A 46 18.22 -32.26 -10.66
C ASP A 46 19.48 -32.21 -9.76
N ASN A 47 19.28 -32.63 -8.50
CA ASN A 47 19.91 -33.76 -7.79
C ASN A 47 21.45 -33.98 -7.65
N GLU A 48 21.81 -34.37 -6.41
CA GLU A 48 22.93 -35.23 -5.93
C GLU A 48 24.30 -34.60 -5.51
N ASP A 49 24.95 -35.31 -4.57
CA ASP A 49 26.31 -35.19 -3.96
C ASP A 49 26.73 -33.90 -3.21
N THR A 50 27.05 -33.89 -1.88
CA THR A 50 28.05 -34.64 -1.04
C THR A 50 29.50 -34.24 -1.33
N LEU A 51 30.44 -33.94 -0.41
CA LEU A 51 30.63 -33.92 1.09
C LEU A 51 31.64 -32.76 1.42
N SER A 52 32.15 -32.39 2.61
CA SER A 52 32.14 -32.76 4.06
C SER A 52 32.57 -31.49 4.86
N ALA A 53 32.00 -31.11 6.01
CA ALA A 53 32.12 -31.64 7.39
C ALA A 53 33.49 -31.44 8.09
N ASP A 54 33.55 -30.46 9.02
CA ASP A 54 34.40 -30.34 10.24
C ASP A 54 33.81 -29.13 11.03
N GLU A 55 33.13 -29.23 12.19
CA GLU A 55 33.45 -29.74 13.54
C GLU A 55 33.73 -28.60 14.56
N GLY A 56 32.75 -28.36 15.46
CA GLY A 56 32.96 -27.73 16.77
C GLY A 56 33.12 -26.19 16.87
N PRO A 57 33.06 -25.63 18.10
CA PRO A 57 32.86 -26.30 19.39
C PRO A 57 31.38 -26.41 19.82
N VAL A 58 31.11 -27.37 20.71
CA VAL A 58 29.79 -27.71 21.23
C VAL A 58 29.40 -26.83 22.43
N LEU A 59 28.14 -26.38 22.48
CA LEU A 59 27.42 -26.12 23.73
C LEU A 59 26.10 -26.90 23.73
N GLN A 60 26.01 -27.90 24.62
CA GLN A 60 24.76 -28.62 24.89
C GLN A 60 23.85 -27.74 25.76
N GLY A 61 22.55 -27.75 25.47
CA GLY A 61 21.58 -26.89 26.14
C GLY A 61 20.17 -27.13 25.62
N ASP A 62 19.66 -28.35 25.74
CA ASP A 62 18.24 -28.62 25.49
C ASP A 62 17.39 -27.98 26.60
N THR A 63 16.92 -26.78 26.31
CA THR A 63 15.79 -26.16 27.00
C THR A 63 14.80 -25.69 25.95
N GLY A 64 13.89 -26.58 25.55
CA GLY A 64 12.80 -26.23 24.65
C GLY A 64 12.06 -24.98 25.13
N VAL A 65 12.01 -23.95 24.28
CA VAL A 65 11.28 -22.71 24.56
C VAL A 65 9.82 -23.07 24.86
N PRO A 66 9.29 -22.76 26.06
CA PRO A 66 7.93 -23.15 26.39
C PRO A 66 6.95 -22.53 25.39
N MET A 67 6.21 -23.38 24.68
CA MET A 67 5.01 -22.93 24.00
C MET A 67 4.08 -22.39 25.08
N VAL A 68 3.92 -21.06 25.14
CA VAL A 68 3.13 -20.40 26.18
C VAL A 68 1.68 -20.83 26.02
N GLN A 69 1.30 -21.86 26.79
CA GLN A 69 -0.09 -22.23 26.97
C GLN A 69 -0.77 -21.01 27.56
N GLN A 70 -1.84 -20.56 26.91
CA GLN A 70 -2.66 -19.48 27.43
C GLN A 70 -3.15 -19.90 28.82
N PRO A 71 -3.09 -19.02 29.84
CA PRO A 71 -3.77 -19.30 31.10
C PRO A 71 -5.24 -19.58 30.77
N GLU A 72 -5.81 -20.63 31.36
CA GLU A 72 -7.14 -21.12 30.98
C GLU A 72 -8.19 -20.05 31.31
N ALA A 73 -8.54 -19.25 30.30
CA ALA A 73 -9.44 -18.12 30.45
C ALA A 73 -10.81 -18.62 30.93
N GLU A 74 -11.36 -17.94 31.94
CA GLU A 74 -12.65 -18.30 32.53
C GLU A 74 -13.70 -18.47 31.42
N ARG A 75 -14.28 -19.66 31.35
CA ARG A 75 -15.09 -20.08 30.20
C ARG A 75 -16.39 -19.28 30.17
N LEU A 76 -16.39 -18.19 29.41
CA LEU A 76 -17.58 -17.39 29.10
C LEU A 76 -18.74 -18.33 28.71
N PRO A 77 -19.92 -18.18 29.33
CA PRO A 77 -20.89 -19.27 29.38
C PRO A 77 -21.48 -19.57 28.00
N THR A 78 -21.59 -20.87 27.73
CA THR A 78 -22.33 -21.47 26.60
C THR A 78 -21.91 -21.02 25.19
N ARG A 79 -21.23 -21.95 24.49
CA ARG A 79 -21.44 -22.20 23.06
C ARG A 79 -22.93 -21.99 22.74
N ARG A 80 -23.25 -21.13 21.76
CA ARG A 80 -24.66 -20.94 21.31
C ARG A 80 -25.26 -22.32 21.03
N PRO A 81 -26.52 -22.60 21.42
CA PRO A 81 -27.14 -23.89 21.11
C PRO A 81 -27.02 -24.19 19.62
N ASP A 82 -26.53 -25.39 19.26
CA ASP A 82 -26.41 -25.85 17.87
C ASP A 82 -27.79 -26.20 17.25
N THR A 83 -28.86 -25.56 17.72
CA THR A 83 -30.17 -25.57 17.08
C THR A 83 -30.07 -24.82 15.77
N TRP A 84 -30.11 -25.58 14.67
CA TRP A 84 -30.41 -25.08 13.35
C TRP A 84 -31.84 -24.54 13.36
N PHE A 85 -31.97 -23.23 13.52
CA PHE A 85 -33.21 -22.53 13.20
C PHE A 85 -33.47 -22.66 11.70
N ALA A 86 -34.75 -22.68 11.30
CA ALA A 86 -35.06 -22.46 9.89
C ALA A 86 -34.44 -21.11 9.47
N PRO A 87 -33.79 -21.02 8.29
CA PRO A 87 -33.28 -19.75 7.82
C PRO A 87 -34.42 -18.74 7.76
N ASN A 88 -34.16 -17.47 8.10
CA ASN A 88 -35.20 -16.45 7.94
C ASN A 88 -35.41 -16.20 6.44
N MET A 89 -36.43 -16.84 5.87
CA MET A 89 -36.79 -16.74 4.46
C MET A 89 -37.60 -15.46 4.16
N GLU A 90 -37.96 -14.67 5.17
CA GLU A 90 -38.55 -13.36 4.97
C GLU A 90 -37.51 -12.42 4.36
N GLN A 91 -37.79 -11.88 3.17
CA GLN A 91 -36.95 -10.84 2.60
C GLN A 91 -37.02 -9.59 3.50
N PRO A 92 -35.86 -9.09 3.99
CA PRO A 92 -35.85 -7.90 4.84
C PRO A 92 -36.46 -6.73 4.07
N GLN A 93 -37.42 -6.05 4.68
CA GLN A 93 -38.06 -4.87 4.10
C GLN A 93 -37.10 -3.68 4.18
N LEU A 94 -36.19 -3.61 3.21
CA LEU A 94 -35.22 -2.52 3.09
C LEU A 94 -35.95 -1.22 2.71
N PRO A 95 -35.58 -0.08 3.31
CA PRO A 95 -36.10 1.22 2.87
C PRO A 95 -35.69 1.50 1.43
N ALA A 96 -36.48 2.32 0.72
CA ALA A 96 -36.13 2.79 -0.60
C ALA A 96 -34.79 3.56 -0.55
N PHE A 97 -33.90 3.29 -1.50
CA PHE A 97 -32.61 3.98 -1.59
C PHE A 97 -32.82 5.42 -2.09
N THR A 98 -32.39 6.39 -1.29
CA THR A 98 -32.57 7.83 -1.54
C THR A 98 -31.25 8.55 -1.85
N GLY A 99 -30.15 7.81 -1.99
CA GLY A 99 -28.86 8.36 -2.38
C GLY A 99 -28.82 8.76 -3.87
N PHE A 100 -27.91 9.67 -4.20
CA PHE A 100 -27.57 10.04 -5.58
C PHE A 100 -26.13 9.56 -5.85
N PRO A 101 -25.94 8.38 -6.48
CA PRO A 101 -24.61 7.81 -6.70
C PRO A 101 -23.81 8.55 -7.77
N GLY A 102 -22.48 8.39 -7.74
CA GLY A 102 -21.57 8.91 -8.74
C GLY A 102 -20.49 9.84 -8.18
N CYS A 103 -19.71 10.44 -9.09
CA CYS A 103 -18.70 11.42 -8.74
C CYS A 103 -19.35 12.74 -8.30
N ARG A 104 -18.87 13.32 -7.19
CA ARG A 104 -19.26 14.65 -6.70
C ARG A 104 -18.50 15.79 -7.36
N VAL A 105 -17.36 15.49 -7.98
CA VAL A 105 -16.55 16.46 -8.74
C VAL A 105 -17.02 16.47 -10.19
N ASN A 106 -17.16 17.65 -10.81
CA ASN A 106 -17.37 17.71 -12.25
C ASN A 106 -16.06 17.32 -12.97
N THR A 107 -16.05 16.17 -13.64
CA THR A 107 -14.90 15.65 -14.40
C THR A 107 -15.01 15.91 -15.92
N GLU A 108 -15.88 16.84 -16.33
CA GLU A 108 -15.99 17.26 -17.74
C GLU A 108 -14.66 17.85 -18.24
N ASN A 109 -14.19 17.41 -19.41
CA ASN A 109 -12.91 17.78 -20.01
C ASN A 109 -11.64 17.43 -19.20
N PHE A 110 -11.73 16.58 -18.16
CA PHE A 110 -10.55 16.14 -17.41
C PHE A 110 -9.56 15.34 -18.27
N LEU A 111 -8.28 15.67 -18.15
CA LEU A 111 -7.18 14.85 -18.64
C LEU A 111 -6.85 13.74 -17.62
N PRO A 112 -6.14 12.66 -18.01
CA PRO A 112 -5.76 11.57 -17.09
C PRO A 112 -5.02 12.05 -15.83
N VAL A 113 -4.20 13.09 -15.95
CA VAL A 113 -3.56 13.79 -14.83
C VAL A 113 -4.57 14.28 -13.79
N ASN A 114 -5.66 14.92 -14.21
CA ASN A 114 -6.60 15.54 -13.27
C ASN A 114 -7.39 14.49 -12.47
N PHE A 115 -7.63 13.30 -13.05
CA PHE A 115 -8.17 12.15 -12.31
C PHE A 115 -7.20 11.62 -11.25
N PHE A 116 -5.88 11.67 -11.47
CA PHE A 116 -4.88 11.35 -10.45
C PHE A 116 -4.83 12.43 -9.36
N GLU A 117 -4.84 13.71 -9.75
CA GLU A 117 -4.81 14.87 -8.82
C GLU A 117 -6.04 14.94 -7.91
N LEU A 118 -7.15 14.24 -8.22
CA LEU A 118 -8.24 14.05 -7.25
C LEU A 118 -7.78 13.28 -6.00
N PHE A 119 -6.93 12.26 -6.15
CA PHE A 119 -6.52 11.34 -5.08
C PHE A 119 -5.14 11.62 -4.48
N MET A 120 -4.33 12.40 -5.18
CA MET A 120 -2.94 12.71 -4.86
C MET A 120 -2.66 14.15 -5.31
N ASP A 121 -3.24 15.11 -4.61
CA ASP A 121 -3.10 16.52 -4.95
C ASP A 121 -1.70 17.07 -4.64
N ASN A 122 -1.42 18.29 -5.12
CA ASN A 122 -0.10 18.91 -4.96
C ASN A 122 0.23 19.26 -3.49
N ILE A 123 -0.75 19.42 -2.60
CA ILE A 123 -0.52 19.70 -1.18
C ILE A 123 0.02 18.43 -0.51
N PHE A 124 -0.69 17.32 -0.70
CA PHE A 124 -0.26 16.03 -0.16
C PHE A 124 1.05 15.53 -0.79
N LEU A 125 1.29 15.81 -2.08
CA LEU A 125 2.59 15.51 -2.70
C LEU A 125 3.75 16.35 -2.12
N GLU A 126 3.54 17.62 -1.76
CA GLU A 126 4.57 18.41 -1.07
C GLU A 126 4.80 17.93 0.37
N GLU A 127 3.77 17.46 1.10
CA GLU A 127 3.97 16.79 2.40
C GLU A 127 4.89 15.56 2.25
N ILE A 128 4.72 14.76 1.19
CA ILE A 128 5.60 13.62 0.90
C ILE A 128 7.04 14.08 0.58
N VAL A 129 7.20 15.21 -0.13
CA VAL A 129 8.51 15.82 -0.42
C VAL A 129 9.20 16.25 0.88
N GLU A 130 8.51 16.95 1.77
CA GLU A 130 9.03 17.38 3.07
C GLU A 130 9.47 16.19 3.92
N GLN A 131 8.62 15.18 4.09
CA GLN A 131 8.94 14.00 4.91
C GLN A 131 10.04 13.13 4.29
N THR A 132 10.12 13.04 2.95
CA THR A 132 11.22 12.38 2.22
C THR A 132 12.55 13.11 2.43
N ASN A 133 12.55 14.44 2.39
CA ASN A 133 13.74 15.26 2.65
C ASN A 133 14.21 15.15 4.11
N LEU A 134 13.29 15.27 5.06
CA LEU A 134 13.55 15.10 6.49
C LEU A 134 14.12 13.71 6.81
N TYR A 135 13.54 12.65 6.22
CA TYR A 135 14.06 11.30 6.41
C TYR A 135 15.47 11.12 5.84
N ALA A 136 15.79 11.72 4.69
CA ALA A 136 17.13 11.63 4.14
C ALA A 136 18.19 12.27 5.07
N GLU A 137 17.87 13.40 5.72
CA GLU A 137 18.74 14.00 6.75
C GLU A 137 18.89 13.10 7.99
N GLN A 138 17.79 12.55 8.50
CA GLN A 138 17.80 11.60 9.62
C GLN A 138 18.64 10.37 9.27
N TYR A 139 18.42 9.79 8.10
CA TYR A 139 19.12 8.61 7.61
C TYR A 139 20.65 8.85 7.50
N LEU A 140 21.06 10.00 6.97
CA LEU A 140 22.47 10.37 6.86
C LEU A 140 23.12 10.58 8.23
N ARG A 141 22.41 11.24 9.16
CA ARG A 141 22.85 11.47 10.54
C ARG A 141 23.05 10.15 11.31
N ASP A 142 22.02 9.31 11.33
CA ASP A 142 21.97 8.06 12.11
C ASP A 142 22.90 6.96 11.56
N ASN A 143 23.45 7.14 10.36
CA ASN A 143 24.34 6.19 9.71
C ASN A 143 25.71 6.80 9.34
N ALA A 144 26.06 7.99 9.86
CA ALA A 144 27.31 8.69 9.52
C ALA A 144 28.55 7.78 9.66
N ASP A 145 28.70 7.09 10.79
CA ASP A 145 29.82 6.17 11.06
C ASP A 145 29.80 4.86 10.24
N ARG A 146 28.66 4.57 9.57
CA ARG A 146 28.42 3.32 8.83
C ARG A 146 28.46 3.51 7.31
N LEU A 147 28.28 4.74 6.84
CA LEU A 147 28.25 5.07 5.43
C LEU A 147 29.68 5.21 4.87
N ARG A 148 30.01 4.36 3.88
CA ARG A 148 31.24 4.54 3.10
C ARG A 148 31.22 5.91 2.41
N PRO A 149 32.35 6.66 2.31
CA PRO A 149 32.37 8.02 1.76
C PRO A 149 31.69 8.16 0.39
N TYR A 150 31.89 7.19 -0.51
CA TYR A 150 31.33 7.15 -1.86
C TYR A 150 29.97 6.43 -1.97
N SER A 151 29.28 6.19 -0.85
CA SER A 151 27.94 5.59 -0.83
C SER A 151 26.95 6.40 -1.68
N ARG A 152 26.00 5.74 -2.36
CA ARG A 152 24.96 6.47 -3.11
C ARG A 152 24.09 7.36 -2.21
N ALA A 153 24.00 7.06 -0.91
CA ALA A 153 23.29 7.89 0.05
C ALA A 153 23.97 9.25 0.31
N THR A 154 25.31 9.32 0.34
CA THR A 154 26.05 10.59 0.58
C THR A 154 25.99 11.55 -0.61
N ARG A 155 25.38 11.12 -1.73
CA ARG A 155 25.04 11.96 -2.89
C ARG A 155 23.57 12.42 -2.86
N TRP A 156 22.92 12.44 -1.69
CA TRP A 156 21.58 12.99 -1.56
C TRP A 156 21.59 14.50 -1.84
N ILE A 157 20.65 14.91 -2.67
CA ILE A 157 20.20 16.28 -2.86
C ILE A 157 18.71 16.27 -2.51
N PRO A 158 18.16 17.28 -1.83
CA PRO A 158 16.72 17.36 -1.57
C PRO A 158 15.90 17.16 -2.85
N THR A 159 14.78 16.46 -2.74
CA THR A 159 13.80 16.30 -3.80
C THR A 159 12.76 17.43 -3.76
N ASN A 160 11.97 17.57 -4.82
CA ASN A 160 10.89 18.55 -4.95
C ASN A 160 9.64 17.90 -5.58
N LEU A 161 8.52 18.62 -5.65
CA LEU A 161 7.27 18.15 -6.23
C LEU A 161 7.41 17.60 -7.67
N GLU A 162 8.15 18.31 -8.52
CA GLU A 162 8.39 17.93 -9.92
C GLU A 162 9.11 16.57 -9.99
N GLU A 163 10.13 16.36 -9.15
CA GLU A 163 10.91 15.14 -9.12
C GLU A 163 10.14 13.97 -8.48
N LEU A 164 9.30 14.22 -7.48
CA LEU A 164 8.36 13.23 -6.96
C LEU A 164 7.32 12.83 -8.02
N LYS A 165 6.76 13.80 -8.77
CA LYS A 165 5.88 13.52 -9.92
C LYS A 165 6.60 12.69 -10.99
N LYS A 166 7.89 12.96 -11.28
CA LYS A 166 8.72 12.12 -12.18
C LYS A 166 8.97 10.71 -11.63
N LEU A 167 9.17 10.54 -10.32
CA LEU A 167 9.28 9.23 -9.66
C LEU A 167 8.01 8.40 -9.84
N LEU A 168 6.84 9.02 -9.62
CA LEU A 168 5.53 8.39 -9.79
C LEU A 168 5.22 8.07 -11.26
N CYS A 169 5.50 9.00 -12.18
CA CYS A 169 5.45 8.82 -13.64
C CYS A 169 6.18 7.56 -14.09
N LEU A 170 7.46 7.43 -13.71
CA LEU A 170 8.26 6.26 -14.05
C LEU A 170 7.71 4.98 -13.40
N THR A 171 7.22 5.04 -12.17
CA THR A 171 6.62 3.90 -11.45
C THR A 171 5.35 3.40 -12.15
N PHE A 172 4.45 4.29 -12.57
CA PHE A 172 3.27 3.94 -13.37
C PHE A 172 3.66 3.37 -14.74
N LEU A 173 4.68 3.93 -15.38
CA LEU A 173 5.17 3.44 -16.67
C LEU A 173 5.81 2.05 -16.58
N MET A 174 6.47 1.70 -15.46
CA MET A 174 6.88 0.32 -15.16
C MET A 174 5.68 -0.62 -14.95
N GLY A 175 4.53 -0.06 -14.57
CA GLY A 175 3.26 -0.77 -14.50
C GLY A 175 2.76 -1.28 -15.85
N LEU A 176 2.95 -0.46 -16.90
CA LEU A 176 2.57 -0.73 -18.29
C LEU A 176 3.67 -1.52 -19.03
N ILE A 177 4.89 -1.00 -19.05
CA ILE A 177 6.05 -1.59 -19.71
C ILE A 177 6.74 -2.50 -18.68
N ARG A 178 6.49 -3.81 -18.72
CA ARG A 178 7.13 -4.77 -17.80
C ARG A 178 8.49 -5.22 -18.34
N LYS A 179 9.54 -5.12 -17.53
CA LYS A 179 10.90 -5.64 -17.81
C LYS A 179 11.37 -6.60 -16.70
N PRO A 180 12.38 -7.45 -16.94
CA PRO A 180 12.79 -8.48 -15.97
C PRO A 180 13.40 -7.95 -14.66
N SER A 181 13.96 -6.74 -14.66
CA SER A 181 14.59 -6.12 -13.48
C SER A 181 14.46 -4.60 -13.50
N LEU A 182 14.66 -3.96 -12.35
CA LEU A 182 14.66 -2.50 -12.25
C LEU A 182 15.77 -1.85 -13.09
N SER A 183 16.97 -2.46 -13.14
CA SER A 183 18.08 -1.95 -13.94
C SER A 183 17.83 -2.02 -15.45
N SER A 184 17.02 -2.99 -15.90
CA SER A 184 16.67 -3.17 -17.33
C SER A 184 15.93 -1.99 -17.94
N TYR A 185 15.28 -1.14 -17.11
CA TYR A 185 14.61 0.07 -17.57
C TYR A 185 15.57 1.15 -18.09
N TRP A 186 16.81 1.15 -17.59
CA TRP A 186 17.90 2.03 -18.05
C TRP A 186 18.96 1.26 -18.84
N SER A 187 18.56 0.17 -19.53
CA SER A 187 19.46 -0.55 -20.43
C SER A 187 19.71 0.25 -21.71
N THR A 188 20.96 0.33 -22.13
CA THR A 188 21.38 0.86 -23.44
C THR A 188 21.36 -0.19 -24.56
N SER A 189 21.16 -1.47 -24.23
CA SER A 189 21.11 -2.55 -25.22
C SER A 189 19.92 -2.36 -26.18
N PRO A 190 20.10 -2.41 -27.51
CA PRO A 190 19.02 -2.18 -28.48
C PRO A 190 17.76 -3.04 -28.29
N PHE A 191 17.91 -4.25 -27.73
CA PHE A 191 16.78 -5.16 -27.44
C PHE A 191 15.96 -4.78 -26.19
N MET A 192 16.50 -3.92 -25.31
CA MET A 192 15.88 -3.53 -24.05
C MET A 192 15.75 -2.02 -23.85
N ALA A 193 16.40 -1.20 -24.69
CA ALA A 193 16.39 0.24 -24.62
C ALA A 193 14.96 0.81 -24.67
N THR A 194 14.70 1.81 -23.83
CA THR A 194 13.40 2.50 -23.78
C THR A 194 13.66 3.93 -23.31
N ALA A 195 14.03 4.78 -24.27
CA ALA A 195 14.69 6.07 -24.05
C ALA A 195 14.01 7.02 -23.05
N ILE A 196 12.69 6.88 -22.86
CA ILE A 196 11.91 7.68 -21.92
C ILE A 196 12.38 7.54 -20.45
N PHE A 197 12.88 6.37 -20.05
CA PHE A 197 13.35 6.13 -18.68
C PHE A 197 14.61 6.96 -18.34
N PRO A 198 15.75 6.85 -19.06
CA PRO A 198 16.91 7.71 -18.83
C PRO A 198 16.62 9.19 -19.09
N ALA A 199 15.73 9.54 -20.03
CA ALA A 199 15.44 10.92 -20.38
C ALA A 199 14.55 11.67 -19.35
N ILE A 200 13.81 10.96 -18.49
CA ILE A 200 13.07 11.58 -17.36
C ILE A 200 13.97 11.68 -16.11
N MET A 201 14.74 10.63 -15.79
CA MET A 201 15.55 10.56 -14.57
C MET A 201 16.65 9.51 -14.70
N SER A 202 17.82 9.71 -14.09
CA SER A 202 18.84 8.65 -14.04
C SER A 202 18.45 7.50 -13.10
N ARG A 203 18.82 6.26 -13.44
CA ARG A 203 18.61 5.06 -12.60
C ARG A 203 19.08 5.28 -11.15
N ASN A 204 20.24 5.91 -10.99
CA ASN A 204 20.85 6.14 -9.68
C ASN A 204 20.06 7.14 -8.83
N ARG A 205 19.41 8.15 -9.42
CA ARG A 205 18.52 9.06 -8.69
C ARG A 205 17.18 8.38 -8.39
N TYR A 206 16.60 7.63 -9.33
CA TYR A 206 15.38 6.85 -9.10
C TYR A 206 15.53 5.85 -7.94
N GLU A 207 16.58 5.04 -7.94
CA GLU A 207 16.88 4.10 -6.85
C GLU A 207 17.20 4.79 -5.51
N LEU A 208 17.75 6.02 -5.54
CA LEU A 208 18.03 6.80 -4.34
C LEU A 208 16.76 7.44 -3.77
N LEU A 209 15.87 7.95 -4.61
CA LEU A 209 14.55 8.45 -4.21
C LEU A 209 13.70 7.32 -3.64
N LEU A 210 13.61 6.15 -4.29
CA LEU A 210 12.92 4.98 -3.72
C LEU A 210 13.47 4.52 -2.37
N ARG A 211 14.74 4.82 -2.05
CA ARG A 211 15.36 4.51 -0.76
C ARG A 211 15.01 5.53 0.34
N MET A 212 14.80 6.80 -0.04
CA MET A 212 14.49 7.88 0.90
C MET A 212 13.00 8.26 0.95
N LEU A 213 12.16 7.73 0.05
CA LEU A 213 10.73 7.99 0.01
C LEU A 213 10.08 7.70 1.37
N HIS A 214 9.51 8.75 1.98
CA HIS A 214 9.03 8.69 3.35
C HIS A 214 7.83 9.62 3.58
N PHE A 215 7.07 9.33 4.65
CA PHE A 215 5.72 9.88 4.84
C PHE A 215 5.44 10.44 6.25
N VAL A 216 6.38 10.34 7.18
CA VAL A 216 6.24 10.78 8.58
C VAL A 216 7.59 11.16 9.18
N ASP A 217 7.60 12.01 10.20
CA ASP A 217 8.80 12.21 11.02
C ASP A 217 9.03 10.97 11.91
N ASN A 218 10.23 10.37 11.83
CA ASN A 218 10.60 9.25 12.70
C ASN A 218 10.76 9.65 14.17
N ALA A 219 10.99 10.93 14.47
CA ALA A 219 11.04 11.42 15.85
C ALA A 219 9.67 11.40 16.57
N LEU A 220 8.57 11.29 15.80
CA LEU A 220 7.21 11.10 16.32
C LEU A 220 6.82 9.63 16.50
N ALA A 221 7.71 8.68 16.16
CA ALA A 221 7.42 7.25 16.32
C ALA A 221 7.48 6.83 17.79
N LEU A 222 6.36 6.33 18.31
CA LEU A 222 6.29 5.78 19.66
C LEU A 222 7.11 4.48 19.80
N PRO A 223 7.67 4.17 20.99
CA PRO A 223 8.32 2.90 21.27
C PRO A 223 7.42 1.70 20.92
N GLN A 224 8.02 0.58 20.50
CA GLN A 224 7.27 -0.60 20.02
C GLN A 224 6.49 -1.32 21.13
N ASP A 225 6.88 -1.09 22.38
CA ASP A 225 6.26 -1.56 23.62
C ASP A 225 5.20 -0.59 24.19
N HIS A 226 5.04 0.60 23.60
CA HIS A 226 3.99 1.55 23.98
C HIS A 226 2.59 1.03 23.58
N THR A 227 1.58 1.25 24.43
CA THR A 227 0.20 0.77 24.19
C THR A 227 -0.39 1.27 22.88
N ASP A 228 -0.11 2.53 22.56
CA ASP A 228 -0.65 3.25 21.40
C ASP A 228 0.28 3.19 20.17
N SER A 229 1.25 2.26 20.17
CA SER A 229 2.23 2.11 19.09
C SER A 229 1.59 1.54 17.81
N ASP A 230 1.33 2.39 16.82
CA ASP A 230 0.82 1.94 15.52
C ASP A 230 1.92 1.28 14.68
N CYS A 231 1.85 -0.05 14.54
CA CYS A 231 2.73 -0.81 13.66
C CYS A 231 2.65 -0.40 12.17
N PHE A 232 1.65 0.40 11.79
CA PHE A 232 1.43 0.96 10.46
C PHE A 232 1.89 2.44 10.34
N PHE A 233 2.34 3.08 11.43
CA PHE A 233 2.66 4.51 11.55
C PHE A 233 3.36 5.11 10.32
N LYS A 234 4.38 4.45 9.78
CA LYS A 234 5.21 4.94 8.65
C LYS A 234 4.49 5.14 7.31
N ILE A 235 3.25 4.67 7.20
CA ILE A 235 2.37 4.85 6.02
C ILE A 235 0.95 5.25 6.43
N ARG A 236 0.76 5.66 7.69
CA ARG A 236 -0.52 6.13 8.26
C ARG A 236 -1.10 7.33 7.48
N PRO A 237 -0.36 8.42 7.19
CA PRO A 237 -0.93 9.56 6.45
C PRO A 237 -1.41 9.18 5.05
N VAL A 238 -0.69 8.29 4.35
CA VAL A 238 -1.05 7.85 2.99
C VAL A 238 -2.37 7.08 2.96
N VAL A 239 -2.59 6.20 3.94
CA VAL A 239 -3.87 5.46 4.02
C VAL A 239 -5.01 6.36 4.44
N ASP A 240 -4.79 7.20 5.45
CA ASP A 240 -5.86 8.05 5.98
C ASP A 240 -6.27 9.12 4.94
N HIS A 241 -5.31 9.77 4.24
CA HIS A 241 -5.59 10.67 3.11
C HIS A 241 -6.36 9.96 2.00
N LEU A 242 -5.92 8.79 1.53
CA LEU A 242 -6.60 8.07 0.44
C LEU A 242 -8.02 7.63 0.85
N VAL A 243 -8.23 7.15 2.08
CA VAL A 243 -9.56 6.78 2.58
C VAL A 243 -10.50 7.99 2.64
N ASP A 244 -10.01 9.13 3.14
CA ASP A 244 -10.82 10.35 3.20
C ASP A 244 -11.19 10.83 1.78
N ARG A 245 -10.21 10.93 0.86
CA ARG A 245 -10.46 11.31 -0.55
C ARG A 245 -11.42 10.35 -1.26
N PHE A 246 -11.27 9.03 -1.10
CA PHE A 246 -12.20 8.05 -1.69
C PHE A 246 -13.65 8.28 -1.22
N SER A 247 -13.84 8.64 0.05
CA SER A 247 -15.16 8.91 0.63
C SER A 247 -15.72 10.31 0.30
N GLU A 248 -14.84 11.26 -0.03
CA GLU A 248 -15.17 12.63 -0.42
C GLU A 248 -15.60 12.71 -1.89
N ILE A 249 -14.84 12.08 -2.80
CA ILE A 249 -15.00 12.22 -4.25
C ILE A 249 -16.25 11.51 -4.79
N TYR A 250 -16.64 10.38 -4.19
CA TYR A 250 -17.64 9.47 -4.77
C TYR A 250 -18.74 9.08 -3.79
N VAL A 251 -19.98 9.00 -4.28
CA VAL A 251 -21.12 8.41 -3.57
C VAL A 251 -21.40 7.02 -4.16
N PRO A 252 -21.24 5.92 -3.41
CA PRO A 252 -21.55 4.59 -3.91
C PRO A 252 -23.07 4.39 -4.05
N GLY A 253 -23.42 3.50 -4.99
CA GLY A 253 -24.76 2.99 -5.19
C GLY A 253 -25.32 2.17 -4.02
N LYS A 254 -26.51 1.62 -4.24
CA LYS A 254 -27.24 0.79 -3.27
C LYS A 254 -26.54 -0.54 -2.99
N GLU A 255 -25.88 -1.11 -4.00
CA GLU A 255 -25.17 -2.38 -3.93
C GLU A 255 -23.66 -2.17 -3.67
N ILE A 256 -23.20 -2.63 -2.51
CA ILE A 256 -21.80 -2.54 -2.05
C ILE A 256 -21.29 -3.91 -1.58
N SER A 257 -20.01 -4.21 -1.81
CA SER A 257 -19.32 -5.42 -1.34
C SER A 257 -18.23 -5.11 -0.31
N VAL A 258 -18.02 -6.02 0.64
CA VAL A 258 -16.87 -5.99 1.56
C VAL A 258 -16.04 -7.26 1.35
N GLU A 259 -14.78 -7.10 0.96
CA GLU A 259 -13.94 -8.21 0.49
C GLU A 259 -12.54 -8.23 1.12
N GLU A 260 -11.94 -9.41 1.18
CA GLU A 260 -10.55 -9.61 1.61
C GLU A 260 -9.58 -9.58 0.42
N SER A 261 -8.79 -8.51 0.32
CA SER A 261 -7.68 -8.37 -0.62
C SER A 261 -6.33 -8.76 0.02
N LEU A 262 -5.34 -9.08 -0.81
CA LEU A 262 -4.01 -9.51 -0.37
C LEU A 262 -2.93 -9.00 -1.32
N VAL A 263 -2.23 -7.93 -0.90
CA VAL A 263 -1.15 -7.32 -1.67
C VAL A 263 0.12 -8.16 -1.51
N LEU A 264 0.66 -8.69 -2.62
CA LEU A 264 1.83 -9.57 -2.63
C LEU A 264 3.04 -8.91 -1.93
N PHE A 265 3.48 -9.49 -0.82
CA PHE A 265 4.64 -9.00 -0.07
C PHE A 265 5.39 -10.15 0.60
N LYS A 266 6.64 -10.37 0.19
CA LYS A 266 7.50 -11.46 0.70
C LYS A 266 8.51 -11.01 1.77
N GLY A 267 8.65 -9.70 2.03
CA GLY A 267 9.62 -9.16 2.99
C GLY A 267 9.33 -9.52 4.46
N ARG A 268 10.17 -9.00 5.36
CA ARG A 268 9.97 -9.07 6.82
C ARG A 268 9.00 -7.95 7.23
N LEU A 269 7.82 -8.33 7.74
CA LEU A 269 6.79 -7.40 8.21
C LEU A 269 5.92 -8.13 9.24
N VAL A 270 5.66 -7.49 10.39
CA VAL A 270 5.03 -8.14 11.56
C VAL A 270 3.63 -8.70 11.25
N PHE A 271 2.87 -8.00 10.40
CA PHE A 271 1.49 -8.36 10.05
C PHE A 271 1.32 -9.05 8.69
N ARG A 272 2.40 -9.52 8.06
CA ARG A 272 2.34 -10.28 6.80
C ARG A 272 1.56 -11.58 6.98
N GLN A 273 0.48 -11.74 6.21
CA GLN A 273 -0.38 -12.91 6.25
C GLN A 273 0.05 -13.99 5.26
N TYR A 274 -0.36 -15.23 5.53
CA TYR A 274 -0.33 -16.36 4.61
C TYR A 274 -1.76 -16.85 4.38
N ILE A 275 -2.24 -16.84 3.14
CA ILE A 275 -3.59 -17.26 2.75
C ILE A 275 -3.46 -18.24 1.57
N PRO A 276 -3.48 -19.58 1.81
CA PRO A 276 -3.21 -20.59 0.78
C PRO A 276 -4.07 -20.49 -0.48
N SER A 277 -5.33 -20.05 -0.34
CA SER A 277 -6.33 -19.94 -1.41
C SER A 277 -6.17 -18.70 -2.31
N LYS A 278 -5.32 -17.73 -1.95
CA LYS A 278 -5.07 -16.54 -2.77
C LYS A 278 -3.81 -16.76 -3.62
N ARG A 279 -3.83 -16.40 -4.91
CA ARG A 279 -2.68 -16.54 -5.85
C ARG A 279 -1.39 -15.94 -5.29
N ALA A 280 -1.48 -14.77 -4.66
CA ALA A 280 -0.39 -14.15 -3.92
C ALA A 280 -0.36 -14.67 -2.47
N GLN A 281 -0.02 -15.95 -2.28
CA GLN A 281 -0.22 -16.64 -0.98
C GLN A 281 0.37 -15.93 0.26
N TYR A 282 1.42 -15.11 0.09
CA TYR A 282 2.01 -14.29 1.15
C TYR A 282 1.83 -12.80 0.84
N GLY A 283 1.32 -12.02 1.79
CA GLY A 283 1.10 -10.59 1.56
C GLY A 283 0.59 -9.76 2.73
N ILE A 284 0.29 -8.50 2.43
CA ILE A 284 -0.42 -7.58 3.33
C ILE A 284 -1.91 -7.77 3.07
N LYS A 285 -2.63 -8.27 4.08
CA LYS A 285 -4.08 -8.45 4.00
C LYS A 285 -4.79 -7.10 4.18
N MET A 286 -5.81 -6.87 3.37
CA MET A 286 -6.64 -5.66 3.42
C MET A 286 -8.11 -6.04 3.35
N TYR A 287 -8.95 -5.32 4.08
CA TYR A 287 -10.40 -5.33 3.91
C TYR A 287 -10.78 -4.13 3.07
N MET A 288 -11.54 -4.33 1.99
CA MET A 288 -11.95 -3.26 1.08
C MET A 288 -13.48 -3.21 1.05
N LEU A 289 -14.04 -2.01 1.08
CA LEU A 289 -15.45 -1.72 0.83
C LEU A 289 -15.54 -1.03 -0.54
N SER A 290 -16.29 -1.65 -1.46
CA SER A 290 -16.41 -1.20 -2.85
C SER A 290 -17.86 -1.17 -3.33
N GLU A 291 -18.16 -0.33 -4.30
CA GLU A 291 -19.44 -0.40 -5.02
C GLU A 291 -19.46 -1.62 -5.96
N SER A 292 -20.51 -2.43 -5.91
CA SER A 292 -20.59 -3.69 -6.66
C SER A 292 -20.71 -3.53 -8.18
N SER A 293 -21.15 -2.36 -8.67
CA SER A 293 -21.33 -2.08 -10.11
C SER A 293 -20.07 -1.56 -10.80
N THR A 294 -19.29 -0.71 -10.14
CA THR A 294 -18.07 -0.09 -10.71
C THR A 294 -16.75 -0.65 -10.16
N ALA A 295 -16.81 -1.44 -9.07
CA ALA A 295 -15.66 -1.83 -8.25
C ALA A 295 -14.87 -0.63 -7.66
N TYR A 296 -15.47 0.56 -7.60
CA TYR A 296 -14.87 1.73 -6.95
C TYR A 296 -14.68 1.45 -5.45
N VAL A 297 -13.44 1.56 -4.96
CA VAL A 297 -13.12 1.37 -3.53
C VAL A 297 -13.47 2.65 -2.77
N TYR A 298 -14.52 2.58 -1.95
CA TYR A 298 -14.99 3.69 -1.13
C TYR A 298 -14.22 3.84 0.19
N ASN A 299 -13.78 2.72 0.78
CA ASN A 299 -13.04 2.68 2.05
C ASN A 299 -12.21 1.39 2.13
N PHE A 300 -11.11 1.39 2.87
CA PHE A 300 -10.33 0.17 3.13
C PHE A 300 -9.62 0.20 4.50
N ARG A 301 -9.31 -0.98 5.04
CA ARG A 301 -8.52 -1.16 6.26
C ARG A 301 -7.41 -2.19 6.04
N VAL A 302 -6.18 -1.85 6.42
CA VAL A 302 -5.07 -2.81 6.47
C VAL A 302 -5.20 -3.69 7.72
N TYR A 303 -4.98 -5.00 7.57
CA TYR A 303 -4.98 -5.95 8.69
C TYR A 303 -3.60 -6.02 9.34
N THR A 304 -3.55 -5.74 10.64
CA THR A 304 -2.32 -5.57 11.43
C THR A 304 -1.96 -6.77 12.32
N GLY A 305 -2.55 -7.95 12.08
CA GLY A 305 -2.20 -9.21 12.77
C GLY A 305 -2.68 -9.33 14.22
N ARG A 306 -3.20 -8.24 14.83
CA ARG A 306 -3.95 -8.26 16.08
C ARG A 306 -5.16 -7.35 15.95
N ASP A 307 -6.32 -7.86 16.36
CA ASP A 307 -7.60 -7.15 16.33
C ASP A 307 -7.80 -6.20 17.54
N SER A 308 -6.71 -5.88 18.26
CA SER A 308 -6.68 -5.09 19.50
C SER A 308 -7.09 -3.61 19.33
N ASN A 309 -7.47 -3.18 18.13
CA ASN A 309 -7.97 -1.84 17.84
C ASN A 309 -9.19 -1.91 16.88
N ILE A 310 -10.04 -2.93 17.06
CA ILE A 310 -11.35 -3.05 16.40
C ILE A 310 -12.46 -2.38 17.23
N ASP A 311 -12.33 -2.30 18.55
CA ASP A 311 -13.31 -1.69 19.46
C ASP A 311 -13.27 -0.15 19.45
N ARG A 312 -13.58 0.44 18.29
CA ARG A 312 -13.68 1.90 18.14
C ARG A 312 -14.88 2.48 18.89
N PRO A 313 -14.81 3.71 19.42
CA PRO A 313 -15.93 4.41 20.03
C PRO A 313 -17.18 4.41 19.12
N GLY A 314 -18.32 4.06 19.70
CA GLY A 314 -19.60 3.92 18.98
C GLY A 314 -19.85 2.55 18.34
N CYS A 315 -18.84 1.68 18.23
CA CYS A 315 -19.05 0.32 17.74
C CYS A 315 -19.77 -0.54 18.79
N PRO A 316 -20.83 -1.31 18.45
CA PRO A 316 -21.51 -2.16 19.43
C PRO A 316 -20.58 -3.24 20.01
N PRO A 317 -20.40 -3.33 21.33
CA PRO A 317 -19.45 -4.27 21.93
C PRO A 317 -19.83 -5.74 21.69
N THR A 318 -21.12 -6.00 21.45
CA THR A 318 -21.72 -7.33 21.19
C THR A 318 -21.51 -7.85 19.76
N PHE A 319 -20.79 -7.11 18.91
CA PHE A 319 -20.42 -7.54 17.56
C PHE A 319 -19.16 -8.43 17.58
N GLY A 320 -19.15 -9.46 16.74
CA GLY A 320 -17.93 -10.22 16.43
C GLY A 320 -16.97 -9.44 15.53
N VAL A 321 -15.72 -9.91 15.41
CA VAL A 321 -14.65 -9.28 14.59
C VAL A 321 -15.15 -8.86 13.19
N SER A 322 -15.79 -9.77 12.45
CA SER A 322 -16.33 -9.48 11.11
C SER A 322 -17.45 -8.43 11.12
N GLU A 323 -18.37 -8.48 12.10
CA GLU A 323 -19.45 -7.49 12.26
C GLU A 323 -18.87 -6.09 12.53
N LYS A 324 -17.80 -5.99 13.34
CA LYS A 324 -17.11 -4.73 13.64
C LYS A 324 -16.31 -4.18 12.45
N ILE A 325 -15.67 -5.05 11.65
CA ILE A 325 -14.96 -4.63 10.41
C ILE A 325 -15.94 -4.04 9.39
N VAL A 326 -17.08 -4.71 9.16
CA VAL A 326 -18.13 -4.20 8.26
C VAL A 326 -18.70 -2.87 8.77
N TRP A 327 -18.97 -2.77 10.08
CA TRP A 327 -19.42 -1.54 10.71
C TRP A 327 -18.41 -0.39 10.55
N GLU A 328 -17.11 -0.66 10.73
CA GLU A 328 -16.06 0.35 10.58
C GLU A 328 -15.97 0.87 9.15
N LEU A 329 -15.93 -0.01 8.16
CA LEU A 329 -15.83 0.39 6.75
C LEU A 329 -17.07 1.17 6.32
N GLY A 330 -18.26 0.73 6.74
CA GLY A 330 -19.53 1.39 6.45
C GLY A 330 -19.84 2.65 7.27
N ARG A 331 -18.97 3.06 8.22
CA ARG A 331 -19.25 4.16 9.18
C ARG A 331 -19.45 5.54 8.53
N PHE A 332 -18.85 5.75 7.37
CA PHE A 332 -18.85 7.03 6.65
C PHE A 332 -19.93 7.13 5.55
N LEU A 333 -20.56 6.00 5.21
CA LEU A 333 -21.76 6.00 4.38
C LEU A 333 -22.81 6.87 5.09
N GLN A 334 -23.34 7.88 4.41
CA GLN A 334 -24.29 8.82 5.02
C GLN A 334 -25.68 8.17 5.14
N TRP A 335 -25.86 7.35 6.19
CA TRP A 335 -27.13 6.76 6.58
C TRP A 335 -28.12 7.83 7.05
N SER A 336 -28.70 8.57 6.12
CA SER A 336 -29.71 9.59 6.40
C SER A 336 -30.93 8.97 7.10
N SER A 337 -31.08 9.32 8.38
CA SER A 337 -32.30 9.14 9.19
C SER A 337 -32.74 7.71 9.58
N VAL A 338 -32.01 6.64 9.23
CA VAL A 338 -32.47 5.26 9.52
C VAL A 338 -32.36 4.87 11.01
N VAL A 339 -31.37 5.40 11.75
CA VAL A 339 -31.02 4.92 13.11
C VAL A 339 -31.69 5.74 14.24
N GLN A 340 -32.95 6.14 14.04
CA GLN A 340 -33.83 6.58 15.15
C GLN A 340 -35.10 5.69 15.32
N GLY A 341 -35.24 4.64 14.50
CA GLY A 341 -36.42 3.76 14.52
C GLY A 341 -36.32 2.48 15.37
N VAL A 342 -35.14 2.02 15.78
CA VAL A 342 -34.96 0.69 16.41
C VAL A 342 -35.14 0.73 17.93
N GLY A 343 -36.34 1.10 18.36
CA GLY A 343 -36.83 0.78 19.69
C GLY A 343 -37.32 -0.67 19.73
N GLN A 344 -36.70 -1.51 20.56
CA GLN A 344 -37.25 -2.80 21.02
C GLN A 344 -37.69 -3.83 19.95
N SER A 345 -36.81 -4.19 19.00
CA SER A 345 -36.87 -5.53 18.36
C SER A 345 -35.49 -6.02 17.94
N GLY A 346 -35.18 -7.28 18.27
CA GLY A 346 -33.86 -7.88 18.07
C GLY A 346 -33.73 -8.54 16.71
N HIS A 347 -33.46 -7.78 15.65
CA HIS A 347 -33.27 -8.30 14.30
C HIS A 347 -31.87 -7.94 13.76
N ARG A 348 -31.08 -8.97 13.43
CA ARG A 348 -29.79 -8.84 12.74
C ARG A 348 -29.96 -9.21 11.27
N CYS A 349 -29.64 -8.30 10.35
CA CYS A 349 -29.50 -8.65 8.94
C CYS A 349 -28.12 -9.30 8.73
N PHE A 350 -28.08 -10.49 8.14
CA PHE A 350 -26.85 -11.14 7.70
C PHE A 350 -26.75 -11.08 6.18
N CYS A 351 -25.64 -10.56 5.66
CA CYS A 351 -25.30 -10.73 4.24
C CYS A 351 -24.92 -12.19 3.99
N HIS A 352 -25.58 -12.85 3.03
CA HIS A 352 -25.17 -14.17 2.56
C HIS A 352 -24.02 -14.06 1.55
N ASN A 353 -22.97 -14.86 1.75
CA ASN A 353 -22.07 -15.24 0.67
C ASN A 353 -22.79 -16.25 -0.24
N PRO A 354 -22.82 -16.05 -1.57
CA PRO A 354 -22.87 -17.13 -2.54
C PRO A 354 -21.56 -17.95 -2.48
N LEU A 355 -21.58 -19.12 -3.13
CA LEU A 355 -20.48 -20.10 -3.17
C LEU A 355 -19.32 -19.67 -4.08
#